data_AF-A0A815JSE3-F1
#
_entry.id   AF-A0A815JSE3-F1
#
_cell.length_a   1.000
_cell.length_b   1.000
_cell.length_c   1.000
_cell.angle_alpha   90.00
_cell.angle_beta   90.00
_cell.angle_gamma   90.00
#
_symmetry.space_group_name_H-M   'P 1'
#
loop_
_entity.id
_entity.type
_entity.pdbx_description
1 polymer ?
#
loop_
_entity_poly.entity_id
_entity_poly.type
_entity_poly.pdbx_seq_one_letter_code
_entity_poly.pdbx_strand_id
1 'polypeptide(L)'
;MYDNASRTYNITRSLNKEQEHDFPTISKLLITLRQQIVPYPNEYFHGRGIVLTVGPHQLALARVNLKMIEHSNTQLHVQIWYSSSQILEQMMMELLNNSPKLNSSICCFDTAQCRTRTQTWQLNPTHVYKPHIGTLLKSFPYKPAAIVSATFAEVLFLDSDAYITRDPIDLFLSDPMYLKFGALFFPDSFQSRQHPAVWNLFNTTCGEHEYELDSATILVDKKRVWIGLYMAKLMNDNYELFYKHVTDGDKDTFRLGFRYMDVKYYIVMIPCATGSFDGVRFCGCTLCKTDSLAQHIYVNHVHIIKYGGISYTPANLGYTRIGLGDPNNNSFLFVKCQAPGASRSCFHIVKKPNPNITDDQCYTVNEREIKTKLEKQIENPDEQLRNQTKRMKYYKKLLKEFHDKIANQDKRIGNLEETYYYAIKQELLKQHDVKHEIEKQSINYNDLLFKFEKMRQVDTMHIYIQRDGRRPSNVSFTKLRSL
;
A
#
# COMPACT_ATOMS: atom_id res chain seq x y z
N MET A 1 1.00 28.78 -5.41
CA MET A 1 1.66 29.17 -4.15
C MET A 1 0.65 29.24 -3.02
N TYR A 2 0.75 28.28 -2.10
CA TYR A 2 0.16 28.32 -0.77
C TYR A 2 0.68 29.57 -0.06
N ASP A 3 -0.22 30.37 0.51
CA ASP A 3 0.18 31.48 1.36
C ASP A 3 0.51 30.92 2.75
N ASN A 4 1.82 30.89 3.06
CA ASN A 4 2.32 30.43 4.34
C ASN A 4 1.77 31.27 5.52
N ALA A 5 1.37 32.52 5.29
CA ALA A 5 0.90 33.42 6.33
C ALA A 5 -0.58 33.21 6.67
N SER A 6 -1.45 33.12 5.66
CA SER A 6 -2.90 32.97 5.90
C SER A 6 -3.36 31.52 6.11
N ARG A 7 -2.54 30.52 5.75
CA ARG A 7 -2.92 29.09 5.76
C ARG A 7 -4.25 28.81 5.05
N THR A 8 -4.64 29.69 4.12
CA THR A 8 -5.86 29.60 3.32
C THR A 8 -5.49 29.68 1.84
N TYR A 9 -6.17 28.88 1.02
CA TYR A 9 -6.03 28.94 -0.43
C TYR A 9 -7.11 29.87 -1.01
N ASN A 10 -6.71 30.79 -1.89
CA ASN A 10 -7.65 31.57 -2.69
C ASN A 10 -8.27 30.65 -3.76
N ILE A 11 -9.54 30.29 -3.59
CA ILE A 11 -10.35 29.46 -4.52
C ILE A 11 -10.56 30.19 -5.87
N THR A 12 -10.32 31.49 -5.92
CA THR A 12 -10.37 32.37 -7.09
C THR A 12 -9.04 32.46 -7.86
N ARG A 13 -8.23 31.40 -7.86
CA ARG A 13 -6.95 31.44 -8.59
C ARG A 13 -7.18 31.14 -10.06
N SER A 14 -7.02 32.17 -10.90
CA SER A 14 -6.94 31.99 -12.35
C SER A 14 -5.74 31.10 -12.69
N LEU A 15 -5.91 30.25 -13.70
CA LEU A 15 -4.80 29.51 -14.29
C LEU A 15 -3.76 30.51 -14.81
N ASN A 16 -2.48 30.16 -14.73
CA ASN A 16 -1.47 30.90 -15.48
C ASN A 16 -1.49 30.48 -16.96
N LYS A 17 -0.88 31.25 -17.85
CA LYS A 17 -0.89 30.99 -19.30
C LYS A 17 -0.39 29.59 -19.69
N GLU A 18 0.60 29.07 -18.98
CA GLU A 18 1.10 27.71 -19.22
C GLU A 18 0.07 26.65 -18.81
N GLN A 19 -0.59 26.84 -17.67
CA GLN A 19 -1.63 25.92 -17.20
C GLN A 19 -2.86 25.95 -18.11
N GLU A 20 -3.28 27.13 -18.60
CA GLU A 20 -4.37 27.26 -19.58
C GLU A 20 -4.10 26.48 -20.86
N HIS A 21 -2.83 26.42 -21.28
CA HIS A 21 -2.39 25.66 -22.44
C HIS A 21 -2.22 24.15 -22.15
N ASP A 22 -1.58 23.80 -21.04
CA ASP A 22 -1.16 22.42 -20.75
C ASP A 22 -2.30 21.56 -20.17
N PHE A 23 -3.27 22.14 -19.45
CA PHE A 23 -4.35 21.38 -18.81
C PHE A 23 -5.30 20.68 -19.81
N PRO A 24 -5.74 21.34 -20.90
CA PRO A 24 -6.47 20.65 -21.97
C PRO A 24 -5.68 19.50 -22.60
N THR A 25 -4.35 19.68 -22.74
CA THR A 25 -3.45 18.64 -23.25
C THR A 25 -3.37 17.45 -22.29
N ILE A 26 -3.24 17.70 -20.98
CA ILE A 26 -3.27 16.66 -19.94
C ILE A 26 -4.60 15.91 -19.98
N SER A 27 -5.73 16.62 -20.05
CA SER A 27 -7.06 16.00 -20.08
C SER A 27 -7.22 15.03 -21.27
N LYS A 28 -6.80 15.44 -22.47
CA LYS A 28 -6.78 14.56 -23.66
C LYS A 28 -5.82 13.39 -23.48
N LEU A 29 -4.63 13.65 -22.94
CA LEU A 29 -3.62 12.63 -22.70
C LEU A 29 -4.12 11.55 -21.74
N LEU A 30 -4.81 11.91 -20.65
CA LEU A 30 -5.37 10.95 -19.69
C LEU A 30 -6.30 9.92 -20.36
N ILE A 31 -7.11 10.35 -21.34
CA ILE A 31 -7.98 9.46 -22.13
C ILE A 31 -7.13 8.48 -22.95
N THR A 32 -6.09 8.98 -23.62
CA THR A 32 -5.17 8.14 -24.39
C THR A 32 -4.41 7.17 -23.50
N LEU A 33 -3.91 7.60 -22.33
CA LEU A 33 -3.20 6.73 -21.39
C LEU A 33 -4.10 5.60 -20.88
N ARG A 34 -5.38 5.88 -20.60
CA ARG A 34 -6.34 4.84 -20.22
C ARG A 34 -6.47 3.73 -21.26
N GLN A 35 -6.35 4.06 -22.55
CA GLN A 35 -6.41 3.08 -23.65
C GLN A 35 -5.12 2.25 -23.78
N GLN A 36 -4.00 2.71 -23.20
CA GLN A 36 -2.72 2.00 -23.20
C GLN A 36 -2.56 1.01 -22.04
N ILE A 37 -3.53 0.96 -21.12
CA ILE A 37 -3.50 0.01 -20.00
C ILE A 37 -3.64 -1.42 -20.56
N VAL A 38 -2.62 -2.22 -20.34
CA VAL A 38 -2.63 -3.64 -20.74
C VAL A 38 -3.37 -4.48 -19.68
N PRO A 39 -3.97 -5.63 -20.06
CA PRO A 39 -4.54 -6.57 -19.09
C PRO A 39 -3.50 -7.08 -18.08
N TYR A 40 -3.95 -7.45 -16.89
CA TYR A 40 -3.09 -8.05 -15.86
C TYR A 40 -2.52 -9.40 -16.35
N PRO A 41 -1.18 -9.56 -16.48
CA PRO A 41 -0.56 -10.80 -16.96
C PRO A 41 -0.51 -11.86 -15.84
N ASN A 42 -1.56 -12.67 -15.74
CA ASN A 42 -1.70 -13.68 -14.66
C ASN A 42 -0.51 -14.66 -14.57
N GLU A 43 0.07 -15.05 -15.69
CA GLU A 43 1.18 -16.03 -15.72
C GLU A 43 2.54 -15.43 -15.32
N TYR A 44 2.66 -14.10 -15.33
CA TYR A 44 3.93 -13.42 -15.05
C TYR A 44 4.10 -13.11 -13.55
N PHE A 45 3.01 -12.88 -12.84
CA PHE A 45 3.04 -12.42 -11.45
C PHE A 45 2.68 -13.52 -10.46
N HIS A 46 3.51 -13.70 -9.43
CA HIS A 46 3.32 -14.75 -8.43
C HIS A 46 3.84 -14.33 -7.05
N GLY A 47 3.19 -14.81 -6.00
CA GLY A 47 3.65 -14.65 -4.61
C GLY A 47 3.80 -13.19 -4.16
N ARG A 48 4.58 -13.01 -3.09
CA ARG A 48 4.82 -11.74 -2.41
C ARG A 48 6.30 -11.41 -2.39
N GLY A 49 6.64 -10.12 -2.44
CA GLY A 49 8.02 -9.71 -2.29
C GLY A 49 8.22 -8.23 -2.06
N ILE A 50 9.47 -7.88 -1.79
CA ILE A 50 9.90 -6.51 -1.56
C ILE A 50 10.58 -6.01 -2.84
N VAL A 51 10.26 -4.78 -3.25
CA VAL A 51 10.83 -4.15 -4.45
C VAL A 51 11.55 -2.88 -4.05
N LEU A 52 12.79 -2.72 -4.53
CA LEU A 52 13.57 -1.49 -4.38
C LEU A 52 13.97 -1.00 -5.76
N THR A 53 14.19 0.31 -5.89
CA THR A 53 14.94 0.91 -7.00
C THR A 53 16.24 1.52 -6.49
N VAL A 54 17.31 1.40 -7.28
CA VAL A 54 18.61 2.00 -6.93
C VAL A 54 19.14 2.82 -8.09
N GLY A 55 19.40 4.10 -7.80
CA GLY A 55 20.14 5.05 -8.64
C GLY A 55 21.56 5.32 -8.12
N PRO A 56 22.41 6.05 -8.88
CA PRO A 56 23.83 6.23 -8.57
C PRO A 56 24.10 6.78 -7.16
N HIS A 57 23.29 7.73 -6.71
CA HIS A 57 23.43 8.37 -5.38
C HIS A 57 22.76 7.59 -4.24
N GLN A 58 22.14 6.44 -4.54
CA GLN A 58 21.35 5.66 -3.58
C GLN A 58 22.05 4.38 -3.12
N LEU A 59 23.18 4.01 -3.72
CA LEU A 59 23.91 2.76 -3.43
C LEU A 59 24.24 2.59 -1.94
N ALA A 60 24.72 3.64 -1.27
CA ALA A 60 25.05 3.59 0.16
C ALA A 60 23.80 3.37 1.03
N LEU A 61 22.69 4.03 0.69
CA LEU A 61 21.42 3.91 1.40
C LEU A 61 20.81 2.52 1.18
N ALA A 62 20.82 2.04 -0.06
CA ALA A 62 20.36 0.71 -0.43
C ALA A 62 21.15 -0.40 0.28
N ARG A 63 22.47 -0.23 0.44
CA ARG A 63 23.31 -1.17 1.21
C ARG A 63 22.83 -1.30 2.66
N VAL A 64 22.57 -0.17 3.32
CA VAL A 64 22.02 -0.18 4.69
C VAL A 64 20.61 -0.79 4.69
N ASN A 65 19.77 -0.45 3.71
CA ASN A 65 18.41 -0.97 3.64
C ASN A 65 18.39 -2.50 3.53
N LEU A 66 19.16 -3.08 2.61
CA LEU A 66 19.25 -4.53 2.45
C LEU A 66 19.75 -5.22 3.72
N LYS A 67 20.67 -4.59 4.47
CA LYS A 67 21.09 -5.10 5.78
C LYS A 67 19.98 -5.06 6.81
N MET A 68 19.20 -3.98 6.86
CA MET A 68 18.03 -3.90 7.74
C MET A 68 16.99 -4.96 7.37
N ILE A 69 16.80 -5.21 6.07
CA ILE A 69 15.90 -6.25 5.59
C ILE A 69 16.41 -7.64 5.98
N GLU A 70 17.69 -7.92 5.79
CA GLU A 70 18.33 -9.17 6.24
C GLU A 70 18.14 -9.40 7.76
N HIS A 71 18.29 -8.37 8.58
CA HIS A 71 18.14 -8.46 10.04
C HIS A 71 16.70 -8.71 10.50
N SER A 72 15.70 -8.37 9.68
CA SER A 72 14.30 -8.68 9.98
C SER A 72 13.99 -10.18 9.93
N ASN A 73 14.89 -10.99 9.34
CA ASN A 73 14.71 -12.41 9.07
C ASN A 73 13.49 -12.74 8.20
N THR A 74 12.98 -11.76 7.45
CA THR A 74 11.88 -11.99 6.50
C THR A 74 12.24 -13.06 5.48
N GLN A 75 11.25 -13.87 5.12
CA GLN A 75 11.39 -14.88 4.06
C GLN A 75 10.97 -14.34 2.68
N LEU A 76 10.51 -13.08 2.62
CA LEU A 76 10.13 -12.44 1.37
C LEU A 76 11.35 -12.26 0.47
N HIS A 77 11.18 -12.61 -0.81
CA HIS A 77 12.21 -12.35 -1.82
C HIS A 77 12.28 -10.84 -2.11
N VAL A 78 13.50 -10.32 -2.28
CA VAL A 78 13.76 -8.91 -2.56
C VAL A 78 14.28 -8.73 -3.99
N GLN A 79 13.55 -7.97 -4.82
CA GLN A 79 14.00 -7.58 -6.15
C GLN A 79 14.49 -6.14 -6.16
N ILE A 80 15.75 -5.95 -6.53
CA ILE A 80 16.42 -4.64 -6.57
C ILE A 80 16.58 -4.22 -8.03
N TRP A 81 15.80 -3.23 -8.44
CA TRP A 81 15.74 -2.77 -9.82
C TRP A 81 16.70 -1.62 -10.09
N TYR A 82 17.41 -1.67 -11.22
CA TYR A 82 18.36 -0.63 -11.66
C TYR A 82 18.37 -0.48 -13.18
N SER A 83 18.89 0.65 -13.65
CA SER A 83 19.15 0.91 -15.07
C SER A 83 20.65 0.74 -15.34
N SER A 84 21.03 -0.11 -16.30
CA SER A 84 22.45 -0.33 -16.64
C SER A 84 23.10 0.91 -17.25
N SER A 85 22.28 1.83 -17.79
CA SER A 85 22.72 3.15 -18.23
C SER A 85 23.12 4.10 -17.10
N GLN A 86 22.80 3.77 -15.84
CA GLN A 86 23.09 4.60 -14.66
C GLN A 86 24.06 3.93 -13.69
N ILE A 87 23.96 2.61 -13.53
CA ILE A 87 24.75 1.84 -12.58
C ILE A 87 25.31 0.59 -13.24
N LEU A 88 26.59 0.33 -13.00
CA LEU A 88 27.25 -0.90 -13.44
C LEU A 88 26.74 -2.10 -12.62
N GLU A 89 26.48 -3.23 -13.29
CA GLU A 89 26.01 -4.47 -12.64
C GLU A 89 26.91 -4.89 -11.47
N GLN A 90 28.23 -4.71 -11.59
CA GLN A 90 29.18 -5.04 -10.52
C GLN A 90 28.86 -4.35 -9.19
N MET A 91 28.45 -3.07 -9.23
CA MET A 91 28.06 -2.31 -8.04
C MET A 91 26.78 -2.86 -7.41
N MET A 92 25.87 -3.39 -8.24
CA MET A 92 24.65 -4.04 -7.78
C MET A 92 24.95 -5.42 -7.16
N MET A 93 25.92 -6.16 -7.73
CA MET A 93 26.39 -7.43 -7.15
C MET A 93 27.07 -7.23 -5.79
N GLU A 94 27.78 -6.12 -5.58
CA GLU A 94 28.32 -5.75 -4.26
C GLU A 94 27.21 -5.58 -3.21
N LEU A 95 26.02 -5.08 -3.59
CA LEU A 95 24.88 -4.98 -2.67
C LEU A 95 24.38 -6.37 -2.24
N LEU A 96 24.28 -7.32 -3.17
CA LEU A 96 23.91 -8.71 -2.86
C LEU A 96 24.93 -9.39 -1.97
N ASN A 97 26.23 -9.19 -2.25
CA ASN A 97 27.30 -9.74 -1.43
C ASN A 97 27.34 -9.13 -0.03
N ASN A 98 26.88 -7.89 0.13
CA ASN A 98 26.78 -7.26 1.43
C ASN A 98 25.74 -7.96 2.32
N SER A 99 24.64 -8.49 1.77
CA SER A 99 23.56 -9.14 2.54
C SER A 99 23.39 -10.62 2.17
N PRO A 100 24.36 -11.49 2.53
CA PRO A 100 24.44 -12.86 2.02
C PRO A 100 23.40 -13.85 2.56
N LYS A 101 22.64 -13.51 3.60
CA LYS A 101 21.54 -14.34 4.12
C LYS A 101 20.19 -13.93 3.54
N LEU A 102 20.11 -12.76 2.92
CA LEU A 102 18.89 -12.27 2.31
C LEU A 102 18.61 -13.00 0.99
N ASN A 103 17.36 -13.44 0.83
CA ASN A 103 16.88 -13.97 -0.44
C ASN A 103 16.61 -12.79 -1.40
N SER A 104 17.62 -12.39 -2.17
CA SER A 104 17.53 -11.20 -3.04
C SER A 104 18.13 -11.41 -4.43
N SER A 105 17.57 -10.71 -5.41
CA SER A 105 18.08 -10.60 -6.78
C SER A 105 18.16 -9.14 -7.24
N ILE A 106 19.10 -8.85 -8.11
CA ILE A 106 19.14 -7.59 -8.86
C ILE A 106 18.43 -7.80 -10.20
N CYS A 107 17.70 -6.80 -10.69
CA CYS A 107 16.97 -6.85 -11.96
C CYS A 107 17.25 -5.58 -12.77
N CYS A 108 17.61 -5.75 -14.04
CA CYS A 108 17.98 -4.66 -14.93
C CYS A 108 16.83 -4.30 -15.87
N PHE A 109 16.43 -3.03 -15.89
CA PHE A 109 15.40 -2.55 -16.81
C PHE A 109 15.80 -2.67 -18.28
N ASP A 110 17.07 -2.40 -18.59
CA ASP A 110 17.58 -2.36 -19.97
C ASP A 110 17.62 -3.74 -20.63
N THR A 111 18.02 -4.76 -19.86
CA THR A 111 18.22 -6.11 -20.39
C THR A 111 17.07 -7.06 -20.05
N ALA A 112 16.13 -6.63 -19.20
CA ALA A 112 15.09 -7.48 -18.62
C ALA A 112 15.66 -8.76 -17.98
N GLN A 113 16.89 -8.71 -17.44
CA GLN A 113 17.52 -9.85 -16.76
C GLN A 113 17.52 -9.63 -15.26
N CYS A 114 17.30 -10.72 -14.52
CA CYS A 114 17.50 -10.76 -13.07
C CYS A 114 18.62 -11.73 -12.72
N ARG A 115 19.31 -11.43 -11.62
CA ARG A 115 20.48 -12.15 -11.17
C ARG A 115 20.55 -12.24 -9.65
N THR A 116 20.83 -13.43 -9.15
CA THR A 116 21.27 -13.67 -7.77
C THR A 116 22.79 -13.87 -7.75
N ARG A 117 23.35 -14.19 -6.59
CA ARG A 117 24.77 -14.53 -6.47
C ARG A 117 25.18 -15.76 -7.27
N THR A 118 24.24 -16.65 -7.59
CA THR A 118 24.53 -17.95 -8.20
C THR A 118 23.78 -18.21 -9.50
N GLN A 119 22.71 -17.47 -9.79
CA GLN A 119 21.84 -17.72 -10.94
C GLN A 119 21.51 -16.43 -11.67
N THR A 120 21.32 -16.54 -12.98
CA THR A 120 20.84 -15.46 -13.85
C THR A 120 19.69 -16.01 -14.68
N TRP A 121 18.64 -15.22 -14.88
CA TRP A 121 17.52 -15.57 -15.74
C TRP A 121 16.97 -14.36 -16.47
N GLN A 122 16.30 -14.62 -17.59
CA GLN A 122 15.66 -13.62 -18.43
C GLN A 122 14.18 -13.49 -18.03
N LEU A 123 13.73 -12.25 -17.79
CA LEU A 123 12.31 -11.92 -17.70
C LEU A 123 11.72 -11.73 -19.09
N ASN A 124 10.40 -11.91 -19.21
CA ASN A 124 9.68 -11.55 -20.42
C ASN A 124 9.76 -10.02 -20.63
N PRO A 125 10.44 -9.52 -21.68
CA PRO A 125 10.66 -8.09 -21.87
C PRO A 125 9.36 -7.30 -22.08
N THR A 126 8.28 -7.95 -22.51
CA THR A 126 6.97 -7.29 -22.69
C THR A 126 6.34 -6.81 -21.39
N HIS A 127 6.82 -7.29 -20.24
CA HIS A 127 6.37 -6.90 -18.90
C HIS A 127 7.43 -6.14 -18.11
N VAL A 128 8.57 -5.81 -18.73
CA VAL A 128 9.61 -4.97 -18.13
C VAL A 128 9.49 -3.57 -18.72
N TYR A 129 9.17 -2.61 -17.88
CA TYR A 129 8.91 -1.24 -18.29
C TYR A 129 10.04 -0.33 -17.84
N LYS A 130 10.88 0.13 -18.78
CA LYS A 130 11.87 1.16 -18.51
C LYS A 130 11.25 2.54 -18.79
N PRO A 131 11.23 3.47 -17.82
CA PRO A 131 10.80 4.83 -18.10
C PRO A 131 11.85 5.56 -18.95
N HIS A 132 11.40 6.37 -19.90
CA HIS A 132 12.26 7.28 -20.63
C HIS A 132 12.52 8.52 -19.77
N ILE A 133 13.67 8.57 -19.10
CA ILE A 133 14.13 9.75 -18.38
C ILE A 133 15.18 10.47 -19.22
N GLY A 134 14.84 11.65 -19.73
CA GLY A 134 15.77 12.49 -20.50
C GLY A 134 16.86 13.09 -19.61
N THR A 135 16.97 14.42 -19.58
CA THR A 135 17.89 15.15 -18.70
C THR A 135 17.38 15.30 -17.26
N LEU A 136 16.31 14.59 -16.90
CA LEU A 136 15.68 14.68 -15.58
C LEU A 136 16.69 14.30 -14.49
N LEU A 137 16.94 15.23 -13.56
CA LEU A 137 17.86 15.03 -12.44
C LEU A 137 17.37 13.99 -11.42
N LYS A 138 16.09 13.61 -11.44
CA LYS A 138 15.45 12.78 -10.41
C LYS A 138 14.87 11.49 -11.00
N SER A 139 15.36 10.32 -10.56
CA SER A 139 14.95 8.98 -11.03
C SER A 139 13.56 8.51 -10.53
N PHE A 140 12.65 9.41 -10.20
CA PHE A 140 11.33 9.09 -9.61
C PHE A 140 10.44 8.19 -10.47
N PRO A 141 10.40 8.32 -11.82
CA PRO A 141 9.58 7.44 -12.65
C PRO A 141 9.90 5.95 -12.55
N TYR A 142 11.11 5.58 -12.07
CA TYR A 142 11.50 4.18 -11.91
C TYR A 142 10.72 3.44 -10.83
N LYS A 143 10.13 4.13 -9.84
CA LYS A 143 9.41 3.46 -8.75
C LYS A 143 8.16 2.71 -9.23
N PRO A 144 7.16 3.36 -9.86
CA PRO A 144 6.01 2.63 -10.40
C PRO A 144 6.43 1.63 -11.48
N ALA A 145 7.44 1.96 -12.28
CA ALA A 145 7.99 1.06 -13.28
C ALA A 145 8.54 -0.24 -12.66
N ALA A 146 9.27 -0.17 -11.54
CA ALA A 146 9.75 -1.32 -10.80
C ALA A 146 8.61 -2.15 -10.21
N ILE A 147 7.61 -1.51 -9.60
CA ILE A 147 6.46 -2.20 -9.01
C ILE A 147 5.71 -3.00 -10.09
N VAL A 148 5.44 -2.38 -11.24
CA VAL A 148 4.76 -3.02 -12.37
C VAL A 148 5.62 -4.14 -12.96
N SER A 149 6.93 -3.96 -13.09
CA SER A 149 7.84 -4.94 -13.71
C SER A 149 8.23 -6.10 -12.80
N ALA A 150 8.20 -5.94 -11.48
CA ALA A 150 8.57 -6.99 -10.53
C ALA A 150 7.68 -8.24 -10.68
N THR A 151 8.25 -9.43 -10.56
CA THR A 151 7.49 -10.68 -10.79
C THR A 151 6.53 -11.05 -9.66
N PHE A 152 6.45 -10.25 -8.59
CA PHE A 152 5.55 -10.49 -7.48
C PHE A 152 4.10 -10.15 -7.84
N ALA A 153 3.13 -10.90 -7.32
CA ALA A 153 1.71 -10.51 -7.41
C ALA A 153 1.36 -9.44 -6.36
N GLU A 154 1.93 -9.55 -5.17
CA GLU A 154 1.80 -8.58 -4.08
C GLU A 154 3.17 -7.97 -3.77
N VAL A 155 3.25 -6.64 -3.77
CA VAL A 155 4.52 -5.89 -3.66
C VAL A 155 4.48 -4.98 -2.43
N LEU A 156 5.53 -5.06 -1.61
CA LEU A 156 5.94 -3.96 -0.74
C LEU A 156 7.11 -3.23 -1.42
N PHE A 157 6.86 -2.04 -1.94
CA PHE A 157 7.90 -1.17 -2.46
C PHE A 157 8.55 -0.38 -1.32
N LEU A 158 9.88 -0.24 -1.39
CA LEU A 158 10.67 0.57 -0.47
C LEU A 158 11.67 1.44 -1.26
N ASP A 159 11.72 2.72 -0.92
CA ASP A 159 12.85 3.57 -1.33
C ASP A 159 14.14 3.12 -0.63
N SER A 160 15.29 3.50 -1.21
CA SER A 160 16.61 3.18 -0.64
C SER A 160 16.84 3.71 0.78
N ASP A 161 16.11 4.75 1.18
CA ASP A 161 16.12 5.40 2.50
C ASP A 161 14.84 5.16 3.31
N ALA A 162 14.07 4.13 2.97
CA ALA A 162 12.93 3.63 3.71
C ALA A 162 13.26 2.28 4.38
N TYR A 163 13.68 2.33 5.64
CA TYR A 163 14.21 1.17 6.34
C TYR A 163 13.13 0.39 7.07
N ILE A 164 13.10 -0.93 6.88
CA ILE A 164 12.20 -1.76 7.66
C ILE A 164 12.67 -1.90 9.10
N THR A 165 11.71 -2.04 10.01
CA THR A 165 11.93 -2.15 11.47
C THR A 165 11.54 -3.52 12.00
N ARG A 166 10.82 -4.32 11.18
CA ARG A 166 10.40 -5.70 11.47
C ARG A 166 10.02 -6.42 10.18
N ASP A 167 9.82 -7.73 10.26
CA ASP A 167 9.34 -8.54 9.12
C ASP A 167 7.96 -8.02 8.65
N PRO A 168 7.83 -7.59 7.38
CA PRO A 168 6.59 -7.01 6.88
C PRO A 168 5.54 -8.05 6.44
N ILE A 169 5.79 -9.36 6.58
CA ILE A 169 4.86 -10.39 6.14
C ILE A 169 3.43 -10.21 6.69
N ASP A 170 3.32 -9.75 7.94
CA ASP A 170 2.03 -9.53 8.61
C ASP A 170 1.19 -8.44 7.96
N LEU A 171 1.81 -7.45 7.28
CA LEU A 171 1.07 -6.43 6.51
C LEU A 171 0.27 -7.08 5.38
N PHE A 172 0.83 -8.12 4.74
CA PHE A 172 0.13 -8.84 3.68
C PHE A 172 -0.93 -9.79 4.24
N LEU A 173 -0.63 -10.47 5.35
CA LEU A 173 -1.46 -11.55 5.87
C LEU A 173 -2.62 -11.08 6.76
N SER A 174 -2.44 -9.97 7.48
CA SER A 174 -3.31 -9.63 8.61
C SER A 174 -3.76 -8.17 8.67
N ASP A 175 -3.17 -7.25 7.90
CA ASP A 175 -3.63 -5.88 7.90
C ASP A 175 -5.05 -5.78 7.32
N PRO A 176 -6.06 -5.35 8.09
CA PRO A 176 -7.45 -5.41 7.66
C PRO A 176 -7.74 -4.49 6.47
N MET A 177 -7.01 -3.38 6.34
CA MET A 177 -7.23 -2.43 5.26
C MET A 177 -6.50 -2.85 3.98
N TYR A 178 -5.36 -3.51 4.09
CA TYR A 178 -4.74 -4.18 2.95
C TYR A 178 -5.64 -5.29 2.41
N LEU A 179 -6.12 -6.19 3.28
CA LEU A 179 -7.01 -7.28 2.88
C LEU A 179 -8.31 -6.75 2.25
N LYS A 180 -8.81 -5.61 2.72
CA LYS A 180 -10.03 -4.99 2.18
C LYS A 180 -9.83 -4.25 0.86
N PHE A 181 -8.74 -3.51 0.68
CA PHE A 181 -8.56 -2.61 -0.47
C PHE A 181 -7.56 -3.11 -1.51
N GLY A 182 -6.62 -3.98 -1.13
CA GLY A 182 -5.52 -4.42 -1.98
C GLY A 182 -4.44 -3.34 -2.20
N ALA A 183 -4.57 -2.16 -1.59
CA ALA A 183 -3.56 -1.11 -1.63
C ALA A 183 -3.53 -0.34 -0.30
N LEU A 184 -2.36 -0.31 0.34
CA LEU A 184 -2.05 0.61 1.41
C LEU A 184 -1.02 1.64 0.94
N PHE A 185 -1.40 2.90 1.12
CA PHE A 185 -0.51 4.04 0.99
C PHE A 185 -0.33 4.72 2.35
N PHE A 186 0.65 5.60 2.41
CA PHE A 186 0.99 6.33 3.63
C PHE A 186 1.00 7.83 3.36
N PRO A 187 0.60 8.67 4.33
CA PRO A 187 0.65 10.10 4.17
C PRO A 187 2.11 10.58 4.18
N ASP A 188 2.39 11.57 3.34
CA ASP A 188 3.52 12.48 3.46
C ASP A 188 3.23 13.50 4.57
N SER A 189 4.25 14.25 4.96
CA SER A 189 4.17 15.42 5.83
C SER A 189 3.42 16.61 5.19
N PHE A 190 3.14 16.55 3.89
CA PHE A 190 2.49 17.64 3.15
C PHE A 190 1.03 17.31 2.81
N GLN A 191 0.15 18.28 3.03
CA GLN A 191 -1.20 18.28 2.46
C GLN A 191 -1.15 18.64 0.98
N SER A 192 -2.19 18.24 0.25
CA SER A 192 -2.34 18.48 -1.19
C SER A 192 -2.05 19.93 -1.57
N ARG A 193 -1.00 20.14 -2.39
CA ARG A 193 -0.62 21.47 -2.88
C ARG A 193 -1.11 21.80 -4.28
N GLN A 194 -1.81 20.86 -4.92
CA GLN A 194 -2.27 20.99 -6.29
C GLN A 194 -3.18 22.20 -6.49
N HIS A 195 -3.12 22.76 -7.70
CA HIS A 195 -4.11 23.71 -8.13
C HIS A 195 -5.50 23.05 -8.13
N PRO A 196 -6.58 23.70 -7.65
CA PRO A 196 -7.92 23.09 -7.61
C PRO A 196 -8.38 22.51 -8.96
N ALA A 197 -8.03 23.17 -10.06
CA ALA A 197 -8.34 22.69 -11.40
C ALA A 197 -7.69 21.35 -11.78
N VAL A 198 -6.66 20.89 -11.06
CA VAL A 198 -6.10 19.54 -11.24
C VAL A 198 -7.17 18.49 -10.93
N TRP A 199 -7.97 18.67 -9.88
CA TRP A 199 -9.00 17.70 -9.50
C TRP A 199 -10.06 17.50 -10.58
N ASN A 200 -10.36 18.57 -11.33
CA ASN A 200 -11.25 18.51 -12.49
C ASN A 200 -10.68 17.63 -13.62
N LEU A 201 -9.36 17.62 -13.82
CA LEU A 201 -8.71 16.77 -14.83
C LEU A 201 -8.94 15.28 -14.53
N PHE A 202 -9.00 14.93 -13.24
CA PHE A 202 -9.15 13.55 -12.78
C PHE A 202 -10.61 13.18 -12.43
N ASN A 203 -11.57 14.06 -12.75
CA ASN A 203 -12.99 13.89 -12.47
C ASN A 203 -13.27 13.42 -11.01
N THR A 204 -12.55 14.02 -10.06
CA THR A 204 -12.60 13.62 -8.65
C THR A 204 -12.88 14.83 -7.76
N THR A 205 -13.48 14.60 -6.59
CA THR A 205 -13.75 15.66 -5.62
C THR A 205 -12.44 16.23 -5.06
N CYS A 206 -12.40 17.55 -4.91
CA CYS A 206 -11.25 18.29 -4.38
C CYS A 206 -10.83 17.74 -3.01
N GLY A 207 -9.60 17.23 -2.90
CA GLY A 207 -9.03 16.69 -1.68
C GLY A 207 -8.17 17.71 -0.91
N GLU A 208 -8.69 18.93 -0.67
CA GLU A 208 -7.91 20.09 -0.17
C GLU A 208 -7.23 19.86 1.19
N HIS A 209 -7.74 18.92 1.96
CA HIS A 209 -7.25 18.59 3.29
C HIS A 209 -6.62 17.20 3.37
N GLU A 210 -6.55 16.52 2.23
CA GLU A 210 -5.91 15.22 2.16
C GLU A 210 -4.40 15.37 2.11
N TYR A 211 -3.71 14.43 2.76
CA TYR A 211 -2.28 14.33 2.66
C TYR A 211 -1.89 13.78 1.29
N GLU A 212 -0.82 14.35 0.73
CA GLU A 212 -0.12 13.72 -0.39
C GLU A 212 0.43 12.37 0.07
N LEU A 213 0.71 11.48 -0.88
CA LEU A 213 1.29 10.18 -0.55
C LEU A 213 2.79 10.26 -0.35
N ASP A 214 3.31 9.48 0.59
CA ASP A 214 4.73 9.17 0.71
C ASP A 214 5.02 7.86 -0.01
N SER A 215 5.50 7.95 -1.26
CA SER A 215 5.81 6.80 -2.10
C SER A 215 7.11 6.08 -1.74
N ALA A 216 7.79 6.49 -0.67
CA ALA A 216 8.90 5.72 -0.12
C ALA A 216 8.47 4.36 0.43
N THR A 217 7.17 4.17 0.67
CA THR A 217 6.58 2.87 1.02
C THR A 217 5.23 2.71 0.37
N ILE A 218 5.05 1.63 -0.41
CA ILE A 218 3.78 1.31 -1.07
C ILE A 218 3.52 -0.18 -0.92
N LEU A 219 2.32 -0.57 -0.49
CA LEU A 219 1.92 -1.97 -0.40
C LEU A 219 0.73 -2.21 -1.33
N VAL A 220 0.87 -3.08 -2.33
CA VAL A 220 -0.17 -3.32 -3.34
C VAL A 220 -0.30 -4.79 -3.71
N ASP A 221 -1.53 -5.26 -3.85
CA ASP A 221 -1.91 -6.45 -4.62
C ASP A 221 -2.16 -6.01 -6.07
N LYS A 222 -1.21 -6.30 -6.95
CA LYS A 222 -1.27 -5.84 -8.33
C LYS A 222 -2.48 -6.36 -9.08
N LYS A 223 -2.99 -7.55 -8.76
CA LYS A 223 -4.16 -8.10 -9.46
C LYS A 223 -5.40 -7.27 -9.17
N ARG A 224 -5.56 -6.84 -7.92
CA ARG A 224 -6.74 -6.09 -7.46
C ARG A 224 -6.72 -4.63 -7.86
N VAL A 225 -5.54 -4.02 -7.97
CA VAL A 225 -5.39 -2.59 -8.24
C VAL A 225 -4.67 -2.26 -9.55
N TRP A 226 -4.55 -3.25 -10.45
CA TRP A 226 -3.73 -3.19 -11.66
C TRP A 226 -3.95 -1.90 -12.47
N ILE A 227 -5.21 -1.58 -12.76
CA ILE A 227 -5.54 -0.45 -13.65
C ILE A 227 -5.14 0.90 -13.04
N GLY A 228 -5.25 1.06 -11.72
CA GLY A 228 -4.83 2.27 -11.03
C GLY A 228 -3.31 2.38 -10.95
N LEU A 229 -2.64 1.26 -10.67
CA LEU A 229 -1.18 1.17 -10.64
C LEU A 229 -0.56 1.44 -12.02
N TYR A 230 -1.12 0.84 -13.07
CA TYR A 230 -0.63 1.02 -14.43
C TYR A 230 -0.89 2.45 -14.92
N MET A 231 -2.02 3.06 -14.55
CA MET A 231 -2.27 4.47 -14.82
C MET A 231 -1.22 5.37 -14.15
N ALA A 232 -0.89 5.12 -12.89
CA ALA A 232 0.17 5.84 -12.19
C ALA A 232 1.51 5.69 -12.94
N LYS A 233 1.88 4.47 -13.36
CA LYS A 233 3.07 4.22 -14.20
C LYS A 233 3.05 5.05 -15.49
N LEU A 234 1.94 5.06 -16.23
CA LEU A 234 1.83 5.82 -17.48
C LEU A 234 1.94 7.34 -17.27
N MET A 235 1.40 7.86 -16.16
CA MET A 235 1.60 9.27 -15.79
C MET A 235 3.07 9.59 -15.52
N ASN A 236 3.81 8.65 -14.92
CA ASN A 236 5.25 8.80 -14.66
C ASN A 236 6.10 8.66 -15.94
N ASP A 237 5.67 7.87 -16.93
CA ASP A 237 6.33 7.86 -18.24
C ASP A 237 6.20 9.21 -18.96
N ASN A 238 5.15 9.98 -18.62
CA ASN A 238 4.87 11.32 -19.14
C ASN A 238 5.23 12.40 -18.10
N TYR A 239 6.29 12.16 -17.31
CA TYR A 239 6.66 12.99 -16.17
C TYR A 239 6.78 14.48 -16.49
N GLU A 240 7.22 14.87 -17.69
CA GLU A 240 7.46 16.27 -18.07
C GLU A 240 6.19 17.11 -17.91
N LEU A 241 5.06 16.54 -18.32
CA LEU A 241 3.78 17.22 -18.25
C LEU A 241 3.15 17.12 -16.86
N PHE A 242 3.19 15.92 -16.25
CA PHE A 242 2.56 15.70 -14.95
C PHE A 242 3.34 16.37 -13.81
N TYR A 243 4.67 16.34 -13.79
CA TYR A 243 5.45 16.92 -12.69
C TYR A 243 5.49 18.45 -12.75
N LYS A 244 5.31 19.02 -13.93
CA LYS A 244 5.29 20.48 -14.11
C LYS A 244 4.04 21.11 -13.47
N HIS A 245 2.91 20.40 -13.52
CA HIS A 245 1.60 21.01 -13.28
C HIS A 245 0.66 20.25 -12.35
N VAL A 246 0.91 18.96 -12.12
CA VAL A 246 -0.02 18.06 -11.45
C VAL A 246 0.53 17.53 -10.14
N THR A 247 1.79 17.09 -10.10
CA THR A 247 2.40 16.48 -8.91
C THR A 247 3.82 16.97 -8.68
N ASP A 248 4.32 16.93 -7.44
CA ASP A 248 5.75 17.11 -7.13
C ASP A 248 6.46 15.76 -7.17
N GLY A 249 6.56 15.18 -8.38
CA GLY A 249 7.18 13.87 -8.61
C GLY A 249 6.19 12.70 -8.66
N ASP A 250 6.72 11.49 -8.48
CA ASP A 250 5.97 10.24 -8.66
C ASP A 250 4.85 10.06 -7.63
N LYS A 251 5.07 10.58 -6.42
CA LYS A 251 4.35 10.14 -5.23
C LYS A 251 2.83 10.21 -5.33
N ASP A 252 2.31 11.31 -5.87
CA ASP A 252 0.87 11.55 -5.89
C ASP A 252 0.19 11.06 -7.18
N THR A 253 0.98 10.57 -8.14
CA THR A 253 0.44 9.91 -9.34
C THR A 253 -0.31 8.62 -9.00
N PHE A 254 0.08 7.93 -7.92
CA PHE A 254 -0.66 6.77 -7.41
C PHE A 254 -2.06 7.18 -6.96
N ARG A 255 -2.17 8.24 -6.14
CA ARG A 255 -3.46 8.74 -5.67
C ARG A 255 -4.36 9.18 -6.82
N LEU A 256 -3.82 9.99 -7.73
CA LEU A 256 -4.57 10.54 -8.85
C LEU A 256 -4.93 9.47 -9.89
N GLY A 257 -4.02 8.56 -10.22
CA GLY A 257 -4.26 7.46 -11.14
C GLY A 257 -5.32 6.49 -10.62
N PHE A 258 -5.30 6.17 -9.33
CA PHE A 258 -6.32 5.32 -8.71
C PHE A 258 -7.70 6.00 -8.74
N ARG A 259 -7.77 7.30 -8.42
CA ARG A 259 -9.03 8.07 -8.51
C ARG A 259 -9.58 8.13 -9.93
N TYR A 260 -8.71 8.41 -10.91
CA TYR A 260 -9.11 8.46 -12.31
C TYR A 260 -9.72 7.15 -12.81
N MET A 261 -9.18 6.03 -12.32
CA MET A 261 -9.58 4.69 -12.69
C MET A 261 -10.66 4.10 -11.77
N ASP A 262 -11.19 4.89 -10.82
CA ASP A 262 -12.14 4.46 -9.79
C ASP A 262 -11.69 3.21 -8.99
N VAL A 263 -10.38 3.13 -8.72
CA VAL A 263 -9.78 2.07 -7.91
C VAL A 263 -9.72 2.52 -6.46
N LYS A 264 -10.36 1.76 -5.58
CA LYS A 264 -10.34 2.02 -4.14
C LYS A 264 -8.98 1.64 -3.54
N TYR A 265 -8.51 2.47 -2.62
CA TYR A 265 -7.29 2.27 -1.85
C TYR A 265 -7.50 2.75 -0.41
N TYR A 266 -6.56 2.43 0.48
CA TYR A 266 -6.54 2.98 1.83
C TYR A 266 -5.26 3.75 2.09
N ILE A 267 -5.39 4.93 2.71
CA ILE A 267 -4.25 5.66 3.25
C ILE A 267 -4.21 5.39 4.76
N VAL A 268 -3.11 4.85 5.27
CA VAL A 268 -2.88 4.68 6.70
C VAL A 268 -2.59 6.05 7.31
N MET A 269 -3.65 6.79 7.57
CA MET A 269 -3.60 8.14 8.11
C MET A 269 -3.23 8.09 9.61
N ILE A 270 -2.03 7.64 9.95
CA ILE A 270 -1.61 7.55 11.36
C ILE A 270 -0.30 8.32 11.47
N PRO A 271 -0.34 9.59 11.93
CA PRO A 271 0.87 10.39 12.02
C PRO A 271 1.90 9.73 12.93
N CYS A 272 3.10 9.50 12.39
CA CYS A 272 4.14 8.75 13.08
C CYS A 272 5.52 9.33 12.74
N ALA A 273 6.33 9.61 13.77
CA ALA A 273 7.72 9.99 13.61
C ALA A 273 8.63 9.27 14.61
N THR A 274 9.80 8.81 14.15
CA THR A 274 10.86 8.24 14.99
C THR A 274 12.05 9.21 15.06
N GLY A 275 12.64 9.37 16.25
CA GLY A 275 13.62 10.41 16.50
C GLY A 275 14.37 10.28 17.82
N SER A 276 15.10 11.33 18.20
CA SER A 276 15.82 11.42 19.47
C SER A 276 14.98 12.14 20.53
N PHE A 277 15.21 11.82 21.80
CA PHE A 277 14.67 12.55 22.94
C PHE A 277 15.79 12.82 23.94
N ASP A 278 16.02 14.09 24.27
CA ASP A 278 17.11 14.52 25.17
C ASP A 278 16.68 14.60 26.65
N GLY A 279 15.50 14.04 26.99
CA GLY A 279 14.87 14.17 28.30
C GLY A 279 13.85 15.32 28.37
N VAL A 280 13.92 16.29 27.45
CA VAL A 280 13.05 17.47 27.43
C VAL A 280 12.35 17.63 26.06
N ARG A 281 13.08 17.41 24.98
CA ARG A 281 12.64 17.67 23.60
C ARG A 281 12.76 16.43 22.75
N PHE A 282 11.72 16.19 21.96
CA PHE A 282 11.74 15.17 20.92
C PHE A 282 12.08 15.82 19.58
N CYS A 283 13.02 15.23 18.85
CA CYS A 283 13.36 15.61 17.50
C CYS A 283 13.08 14.45 16.54
N GLY A 284 11.96 14.51 15.80
CA GLY A 284 11.64 13.50 14.79
C GLY A 284 12.60 13.57 13.60
N CYS A 285 13.26 12.46 13.29
CA CYS A 285 14.24 12.37 12.19
C CYS A 285 13.69 11.66 10.95
N THR A 286 12.61 10.90 11.14
CA THR A 286 12.00 10.01 10.13
C THR A 286 10.48 10.08 10.21
N LEU A 287 9.81 9.79 9.08
CA LEU A 287 8.38 9.48 9.06
C LEU A 287 8.22 7.97 9.19
N CYS A 288 7.54 7.50 10.25
CA CYS A 288 7.26 6.07 10.39
C CYS A 288 5.95 5.67 9.74
N LYS A 289 5.89 4.41 9.27
CA LYS A 289 4.74 3.80 8.62
C LYS A 289 4.28 2.62 9.46
N THR A 290 3.02 2.65 9.89
CA THR A 290 2.42 1.63 10.76
C THR A 290 1.52 0.68 9.98
N ASP A 291 1.05 -0.40 10.60
CA ASP A 291 -0.19 -1.03 10.14
C ASP A 291 -1.40 -0.09 10.31
N SER A 292 -2.52 -0.46 9.69
CA SER A 292 -3.78 0.30 9.72
C SER A 292 -4.45 0.38 11.09
N LEU A 293 -3.99 -0.41 12.06
CA LEU A 293 -4.44 -0.41 13.45
C LEU A 293 -3.48 0.33 14.40
N ALA A 294 -2.39 0.90 13.88
CA ALA A 294 -1.30 1.52 14.64
C ALA A 294 -0.67 0.59 15.70
N GLN A 295 -0.73 -0.73 15.52
CA GLN A 295 -0.19 -1.67 16.51
C GLN A 295 1.33 -1.76 16.42
N HIS A 296 1.86 -1.70 15.20
CA HIS A 296 3.28 -1.84 14.93
C HIS A 296 3.75 -0.86 13.87
N ILE A 297 5.01 -0.45 14.00
CA ILE A 297 5.74 0.28 12.97
C ILE A 297 6.47 -0.73 12.10
N TYR A 298 6.39 -0.55 10.79
CA TYR A 298 7.05 -1.41 9.82
C TYR A 298 8.19 -0.71 9.11
N VAL A 299 8.05 0.58 8.79
CA VAL A 299 9.05 1.32 7.99
C VAL A 299 9.35 2.68 8.61
N ASN A 300 10.61 3.10 8.57
CA ASN A 300 11.06 4.46 8.84
C ASN A 300 11.64 5.07 7.56
N HIS A 301 10.97 6.08 7.00
CA HIS A 301 11.47 6.85 5.87
C HIS A 301 12.29 8.04 6.37
N VAL A 302 13.58 8.08 6.01
CA VAL A 302 14.52 9.12 6.43
C VAL A 302 14.31 10.39 5.61
N HIS A 303 13.93 11.49 6.26
CA HIS A 303 13.71 12.78 5.59
C HIS A 303 14.79 13.84 5.91
N ILE A 304 15.45 13.76 7.08
CA ILE A 304 16.36 14.82 7.57
C ILE A 304 17.83 14.42 7.49
N ILE A 305 18.15 13.13 7.63
CA ILE A 305 19.53 12.62 7.73
C ILE A 305 19.91 11.86 6.45
N LYS A 306 19.75 12.48 5.27
CA LYS A 306 20.09 11.80 4.01
C LYS A 306 21.60 11.77 3.71
N TYR A 307 22.38 12.73 4.24
CA TYR A 307 23.79 12.95 3.81
C TYR A 307 24.77 13.39 4.93
N GLY A 308 24.44 13.20 6.20
CA GLY A 308 25.38 13.47 7.31
C GLY A 308 26.06 12.18 7.77
N GLY A 309 27.33 12.24 8.21
CA GLY A 309 27.97 11.10 8.87
C GLY A 309 27.13 10.65 10.08
N ILE A 310 26.55 9.45 9.99
CA ILE A 310 25.71 8.88 11.05
C ILE A 310 26.64 8.18 12.03
N SER A 311 26.75 8.72 13.25
CA SER A 311 27.34 7.99 14.37
C SER A 311 26.20 7.29 15.12
N TYR A 312 26.16 5.96 15.01
CA TYR A 312 25.16 5.13 15.68
C TYR A 312 25.52 5.03 17.17
N THR A 313 24.73 5.65 18.04
CA THR A 313 24.75 5.39 19.48
C THR A 313 23.36 4.91 19.91
N PRO A 314 23.24 3.97 20.88
CA PRO A 314 21.95 3.51 21.40
C PRO A 314 21.03 4.65 21.90
N ALA A 315 21.59 5.81 22.25
CA ALA A 315 20.85 7.00 22.69
C ALA A 315 20.17 7.78 21.55
N ASN A 316 20.58 7.60 20.29
CA ASN A 316 20.14 8.47 19.17
C ASN A 316 18.83 8.04 18.48
N LEU A 317 18.32 6.82 18.74
CA LEU A 317 17.09 6.29 18.13
C LEU A 317 16.21 5.56 19.16
N GLY A 318 16.04 6.16 20.34
CA GLY A 318 15.31 5.54 21.45
C GLY A 318 13.82 5.84 21.54
N TYR A 319 13.29 6.78 20.73
CA TYR A 319 11.95 7.32 20.96
C TYR A 319 11.11 7.42 19.68
N THR A 320 9.90 6.89 19.76
CA THR A 320 8.87 7.00 18.74
C THR A 320 7.73 7.87 19.27
N ARG A 321 7.30 8.86 18.49
CA ARG A 321 6.03 9.56 18.74
C ARG A 321 5.00 9.14 17.70
N ILE A 322 3.90 8.58 18.19
CA ILE A 322 2.70 8.28 17.40
C ILE A 322 1.63 9.28 17.81
N GLY A 323 1.10 10.02 16.84
CA GLY A 323 -0.04 10.91 17.07
C GLY A 323 -1.31 10.08 17.24
N LEU A 324 -1.92 10.11 18.44
CA LEU A 324 -3.20 9.46 18.70
C LEU A 324 -4.37 10.44 18.54
N GLY A 325 -5.04 10.40 17.40
CA GLY A 325 -6.41 10.90 17.27
C GLY A 325 -6.97 10.76 15.86
N ASP A 326 -8.17 11.31 15.64
CA ASP A 326 -8.95 11.04 14.42
C ASP A 326 -8.24 11.58 13.17
N PRO A 327 -7.78 10.69 12.28
CA PRO A 327 -7.07 11.11 11.09
C PRO A 327 -7.94 11.73 10.01
N ASN A 328 -9.23 11.39 10.02
CA ASN A 328 -10.19 11.88 9.05
C ASN A 328 -10.74 13.26 9.43
N ASN A 329 -10.50 13.69 10.68
CA ASN A 329 -10.94 14.98 11.20
C ASN A 329 -9.83 16.04 11.22
N ASN A 330 -8.72 15.80 10.50
CA ASN A 330 -7.64 16.78 10.32
C ASN A 330 -7.11 17.34 11.66
N SER A 331 -7.13 16.49 12.69
CA SER A 331 -6.94 16.89 14.10
C SER A 331 -5.47 17.07 14.47
N PHE A 332 -4.53 16.70 13.59
CA PHE A 332 -3.09 16.88 13.75
C PHE A 332 -2.44 17.46 12.49
N LEU A 333 -1.28 18.08 12.66
CA LEU A 333 -0.40 18.54 11.59
C LEU A 333 1.01 17.97 11.80
N PHE A 334 1.65 17.59 10.70
CA PHE A 334 3.10 17.42 10.67
C PHE A 334 3.74 18.79 10.49
N VAL A 335 4.62 19.17 11.41
CA VAL A 335 5.36 20.43 11.32
C VAL A 335 6.84 20.11 11.36
N LYS A 336 7.59 20.73 10.45
CA LYS A 336 9.05 20.71 10.45
C LYS A 336 9.52 21.98 11.14
N CYS A 337 10.20 21.85 12.28
CA CYS A 337 10.61 23.00 13.09
C CYS A 337 12.11 22.96 13.34
N GLN A 338 12.78 24.10 13.26
CA GLN A 338 14.21 24.21 13.56
C GLN A 338 14.37 25.04 14.83
N ALA A 339 14.99 24.47 15.87
CA ALA A 339 15.25 25.23 17.09
C ALA A 339 16.26 26.36 16.81
N PRO A 340 16.14 27.52 17.47
CA PRO A 340 17.12 28.61 17.34
C PRO A 340 18.55 28.10 17.61
N GLY A 341 19.45 28.30 16.65
CA GLY A 341 20.85 27.84 16.71
C GLY A 341 21.08 26.37 16.37
N ALA A 342 20.04 25.57 16.11
CA ALA A 342 20.20 24.18 15.65
C ALA A 342 20.61 24.13 14.18
N SER A 343 21.55 23.24 13.84
CA SER A 343 22.00 23.03 12.46
C SER A 343 21.00 22.24 11.60
N ARG A 344 19.94 21.67 12.19
CA ARG A 344 18.95 20.82 11.53
C ARG A 344 17.54 21.07 12.07
N SER A 345 16.53 20.87 11.23
CA SER A 345 15.11 20.84 11.63
C SER A 345 14.70 19.47 12.17
N CYS A 346 13.56 19.39 12.86
CA CYS A 346 12.96 18.19 13.43
C CYS A 346 11.48 18.06 13.00
N PHE A 347 10.98 16.83 12.86
CA PHE A 347 9.54 16.58 12.66
C PHE A 347 8.80 16.52 14.00
N HIS A 348 7.67 17.21 14.06
CA HIS A 348 6.74 17.22 15.17
C HIS A 348 5.33 16.89 14.69
N ILE A 349 4.59 16.17 15.54
CA ILE A 349 3.15 15.93 15.37
C ILE A 349 2.44 16.79 16.40
N VAL A 350 1.61 17.73 15.96
CA VAL A 350 0.91 18.70 16.82
C VAL A 350 -0.59 18.67 16.57
N LYS A 351 -1.40 18.84 17.63
CA LYS A 351 -2.87 18.87 17.56
C LYS A 351 -3.37 20.25 17.09
N LYS A 352 -4.36 20.29 16.20
CA LYS A 352 -5.05 21.52 15.73
C LYS A 352 -6.13 21.95 16.77
N PRO A 353 -6.43 23.25 17.07
CA PRO A 353 -6.00 24.50 16.42
C PRO A 353 -5.25 25.46 17.38
N ASN A 354 -4.02 25.85 17.07
CA ASN A 354 -3.47 27.11 17.58
C ASN A 354 -3.01 27.95 16.38
N PRO A 355 -3.70 29.06 16.06
CA PRO A 355 -3.41 29.86 14.86
C PRO A 355 -2.05 30.58 14.88
N ASN A 356 -1.33 30.58 16.01
CA ASN A 356 -0.08 31.32 16.21
C ASN A 356 1.17 30.45 16.43
N ILE A 357 1.23 29.22 15.90
CA ILE A 357 2.47 28.42 15.99
C ILE A 357 3.51 28.99 15.02
N THR A 358 4.40 29.84 15.54
CA THR A 358 5.67 30.26 14.93
C THR A 358 6.73 29.16 15.14
N ASP A 359 7.87 29.23 14.41
CA ASP A 359 8.96 28.24 14.54
C ASP A 359 9.46 28.05 16.00
N ASP A 360 9.33 29.09 16.84
CA ASP A 360 9.67 29.08 18.26
C ASP A 360 8.66 28.28 19.14
N GLN A 361 7.46 27.98 18.63
CA GLN A 361 6.40 27.27 19.37
C GLN A 361 6.45 25.75 19.27
N CYS A 362 7.32 25.17 18.44
CA CYS A 362 7.55 23.72 18.48
C CYS A 362 8.33 23.27 19.73
N TYR A 363 8.99 24.22 20.40
CA TYR A 363 9.86 24.00 21.55
C TYR A 363 9.46 24.81 22.80
N THR A 364 8.64 25.86 22.68
CA THR A 364 8.08 26.58 23.86
C THR A 364 6.88 25.83 24.44
N VAL A 365 7.17 24.68 25.02
CA VAL A 365 6.33 24.15 26.08
C VAL A 365 6.74 24.88 27.35
N ASN A 366 5.87 25.73 27.89
CA ASN A 366 6.13 26.43 29.15
C ASN A 366 6.21 25.38 30.29
N GLU A 367 7.43 24.92 30.60
CA GLU A 367 7.71 23.74 31.41
C GLU A 367 7.09 23.78 32.81
N ARG A 368 6.86 24.97 33.38
CA ARG A 368 6.19 25.10 34.67
C ARG A 368 4.75 24.59 34.64
N GLU A 369 4.03 24.78 33.53
CA GLU A 369 2.64 24.34 33.43
C GLU A 369 2.51 22.84 33.15
N ILE A 370 3.43 22.27 32.35
CA ILE A 370 3.45 20.85 32.02
C ILE A 370 4.01 20.02 33.17
N LYS A 371 5.06 20.48 33.86
CA LYS A 371 5.58 19.80 35.05
C LYS A 371 4.51 19.73 36.14
N THR A 372 3.79 20.83 36.39
CA THR A 372 2.66 20.86 37.33
C THR A 372 1.48 19.96 36.89
N LYS A 373 1.21 19.83 35.58
CA LYS A 373 0.16 18.93 35.05
C LYS A 373 0.59 17.46 35.02
N LEU A 374 1.85 17.15 34.73
CA LEU A 374 2.42 15.80 34.76
C LEU A 374 2.60 15.31 36.19
N GLU A 375 3.07 16.14 37.11
CA GLU A 375 3.14 15.81 38.55
C GLU A 375 1.74 15.51 39.11
N LYS A 376 0.70 16.24 38.65
CA LYS A 376 -0.72 15.92 38.96
C LYS A 376 -1.28 14.69 38.25
N GLN A 377 -0.74 14.29 37.09
CA GLN A 377 -1.19 13.09 36.34
C GLN A 377 -0.44 11.82 36.74
N ILE A 378 0.78 11.94 37.26
CA ILE A 378 1.60 10.83 37.75
C ILE A 378 1.05 10.26 39.07
N GLU A 379 0.22 11.00 39.80
CA GLU A 379 -0.40 10.52 41.05
C GLU A 379 -1.47 9.43 40.88
N ASN A 380 -1.90 9.07 39.65
CA ASN A 380 -2.87 7.97 39.48
C ASN A 380 -2.64 7.07 38.24
N PRO A 381 -1.59 6.20 38.26
CA PRO A 381 -1.29 5.24 37.20
C PRO A 381 -2.47 4.33 36.82
N ASP A 382 -3.32 4.03 37.80
CA ASP A 382 -4.50 3.20 37.61
C ASP A 382 -5.55 3.88 36.71
N GLU A 383 -5.63 5.20 36.65
CA GLU A 383 -6.59 5.89 35.78
C GLU A 383 -6.19 5.83 34.29
N GLN A 384 -4.89 5.96 33.99
CA GLN A 384 -4.37 5.78 32.64
C GLN A 384 -4.53 4.34 32.15
N LEU A 385 -4.18 3.36 33.00
CA LEU A 385 -4.37 1.94 32.70
C LEU A 385 -5.87 1.60 32.56
N ARG A 386 -6.75 2.18 33.40
CA ARG A 386 -8.21 2.05 33.27
C ARG A 386 -8.74 2.65 31.97
N ASN A 387 -8.22 3.79 31.52
CA ASN A 387 -8.64 4.42 30.25
C ASN A 387 -8.14 3.65 29.03
N GLN A 388 -6.91 3.13 29.04
CA GLN A 388 -6.42 2.22 28.00
C GLN A 388 -7.21 0.91 27.97
N THR A 389 -7.51 0.32 29.13
CA THR A 389 -8.32 -0.90 29.25
C THR A 389 -9.75 -0.67 28.75
N LYS A 390 -10.37 0.46 29.09
CA LYS A 390 -11.70 0.86 28.57
C LYS A 390 -11.70 1.01 27.05
N ARG A 391 -10.67 1.65 26.47
CA ARG A 391 -10.51 1.76 25.01
C ARG A 391 -10.31 0.40 24.34
N MET A 392 -9.42 -0.44 24.88
CA MET A 392 -9.24 -1.81 24.38
C MET A 392 -10.55 -2.62 24.44
N LYS A 393 -11.33 -2.48 25.50
CA LYS A 393 -12.63 -3.15 25.65
C LYS A 393 -13.65 -2.63 24.62
N TYR A 394 -13.64 -1.32 24.35
CA TYR A 394 -14.45 -0.70 23.30
C TYR A 394 -14.05 -1.21 21.90
N TYR A 395 -12.76 -1.22 21.56
CA TYR A 395 -12.29 -1.73 20.26
C TYR A 395 -12.53 -3.24 20.09
N LYS A 396 -12.37 -4.04 21.15
CA LYS A 396 -12.75 -5.47 21.13
C LYS A 396 -14.25 -5.66 20.89
N LYS A 397 -15.09 -4.82 21.48
CA LYS A 397 -16.54 -4.83 21.23
C LYS A 397 -16.85 -4.48 19.76
N LEU A 398 -16.21 -3.44 19.23
CA LEU A 398 -16.38 -3.02 17.83
C LEU A 398 -15.91 -4.11 16.86
N LEU A 399 -14.75 -4.73 17.13
CA LEU A 399 -14.24 -5.88 16.38
C LEU A 399 -15.22 -7.05 16.41
N LYS A 400 -15.83 -7.35 17.56
CA LYS A 400 -16.87 -8.38 17.67
C LYS A 400 -18.10 -8.02 16.84
N GLU A 401 -18.58 -6.79 16.92
CA GLU A 401 -19.70 -6.31 16.09
C GLU A 401 -19.38 -6.36 14.58
N PHE A 402 -18.13 -6.12 14.18
CA PHE A 402 -17.68 -6.31 12.81
C PHE A 402 -17.62 -7.78 12.40
N HIS A 403 -17.07 -8.67 13.24
CA HIS A 403 -17.07 -10.11 12.99
C HIS A 403 -18.50 -10.66 12.91
N ASP A 404 -19.41 -10.21 13.77
CA ASP A 404 -20.82 -10.61 13.74
C ASP A 404 -21.53 -10.09 12.48
N LYS A 405 -21.16 -8.90 11.97
CA LYS A 405 -21.65 -8.38 10.67
C LYS A 405 -21.10 -9.16 9.48
N ILE A 406 -19.81 -9.54 9.51
CA ILE A 406 -19.18 -10.38 8.48
C ILE A 406 -19.82 -11.77 8.49
N ALA A 407 -19.95 -12.41 9.65
CA ALA A 407 -20.61 -13.71 9.79
C ALA A 407 -22.07 -13.68 9.32
N ASN A 408 -22.81 -12.59 9.58
CA ASN A 408 -24.16 -12.41 9.04
C ASN A 408 -24.18 -12.17 7.53
N GLN A 409 -23.17 -11.52 6.95
CA GLN A 409 -23.02 -11.38 5.50
C GLN A 409 -22.64 -12.71 4.84
N ASP A 410 -21.73 -13.48 5.42
CA ASP A 410 -21.35 -14.82 4.95
C ASP A 410 -22.54 -15.78 5.02
N LYS A 411 -23.36 -15.70 6.07
CA LYS A 411 -24.62 -16.46 6.16
C LYS A 411 -25.63 -16.04 5.09
N ARG A 412 -25.65 -14.75 4.71
CA ARG A 412 -26.51 -14.23 3.64
C ARG A 412 -25.99 -14.62 2.26
N ILE A 413 -24.67 -14.70 2.09
CA ILE A 413 -24.01 -15.24 0.88
C ILE A 413 -24.28 -16.73 0.75
N GLY A 414 -24.14 -17.53 1.83
CA GLY A 414 -24.48 -18.95 1.83
C GLY A 414 -25.95 -19.23 1.49
N ASN A 415 -26.89 -18.43 2.01
CA ASN A 415 -28.31 -18.55 1.64
C ASN A 415 -28.56 -18.16 0.16
N LEU A 416 -27.83 -17.19 -0.39
CA LEU A 416 -27.91 -16.81 -1.81
C LEU A 416 -27.31 -17.89 -2.71
N GLU A 417 -26.21 -18.52 -2.29
CA GLU A 417 -25.62 -19.68 -2.97
C GLU A 417 -26.60 -20.87 -2.99
N GLU A 418 -27.25 -21.22 -1.87
CA GLU A 418 -28.29 -22.26 -1.84
C GLU A 418 -29.47 -21.94 -2.77
N THR A 419 -29.90 -20.67 -2.80
CA THR A 419 -30.99 -20.22 -3.68
C THR A 419 -30.58 -20.30 -5.16
N TYR A 420 -29.33 -19.96 -5.47
CA TYR A 420 -28.74 -20.05 -6.80
C TYR A 420 -28.54 -21.50 -7.26
N TYR A 421 -28.07 -22.39 -6.38
CA TYR A 421 -27.96 -23.83 -6.63
C TYR A 421 -29.33 -24.47 -6.87
N TYR A 422 -30.36 -24.07 -6.11
CA TYR A 422 -31.72 -24.56 -6.32
C TYR A 422 -32.27 -24.11 -7.68
N ALA A 423 -32.04 -22.85 -8.07
CA ALA A 423 -32.46 -22.33 -9.38
C ALA A 423 -31.75 -23.05 -10.55
N ILE A 424 -30.45 -23.27 -10.45
CA ILE A 424 -29.67 -24.03 -11.44
C ILE A 424 -30.14 -25.49 -11.52
N LYS A 425 -30.41 -26.13 -10.36
CA LYS A 425 -30.97 -27.50 -10.32
C LYS A 425 -32.27 -27.59 -11.11
N GLN A 426 -33.20 -26.66 -10.90
CA GLN A 426 -34.51 -26.65 -11.60
C GLN A 426 -34.38 -26.41 -13.11
N GLU A 427 -33.44 -25.56 -13.52
CA GLU A 427 -33.24 -25.22 -14.94
C GLU A 427 -32.54 -26.36 -15.70
N LEU A 428 -31.53 -27.01 -15.11
CA LEU A 428 -30.85 -28.16 -15.70
C LEU A 428 -31.78 -29.38 -15.86
N LEU A 429 -32.74 -29.55 -14.95
CA LEU A 429 -33.77 -30.59 -15.06
C LEU A 429 -34.74 -30.34 -16.22
N LYS A 430 -35.03 -29.08 -16.54
CA LYS A 430 -35.86 -28.70 -17.70
C LYS A 430 -35.12 -28.87 -19.02
N GLN A 431 -33.83 -28.52 -19.07
CA GLN A 431 -33.08 -28.47 -20.32
C GLN A 431 -32.59 -29.83 -20.83
N HIS A 432 -32.44 -30.84 -19.96
CA HIS A 432 -31.80 -32.12 -20.31
C HIS A 432 -32.70 -33.36 -20.29
N ASP A 433 -34.02 -33.20 -20.20
CA ASP A 433 -35.04 -34.27 -20.31
C ASP A 433 -34.81 -35.49 -19.38
N VAL A 434 -34.13 -35.26 -18.25
CA VAL A 434 -33.73 -36.28 -17.26
C VAL A 434 -34.95 -37.01 -16.68
N LYS A 435 -36.12 -36.36 -16.69
CA LYS A 435 -37.40 -36.93 -16.27
C LYS A 435 -37.77 -38.18 -17.08
N HIS A 436 -37.48 -38.20 -18.39
CA HIS A 436 -37.82 -39.31 -19.27
C HIS A 436 -36.93 -40.55 -19.02
N GLU A 437 -35.65 -40.37 -18.69
CA GLU A 437 -34.74 -41.45 -18.29
C GLU A 437 -35.08 -42.03 -16.90
N ILE A 438 -35.51 -41.19 -15.95
CA ILE A 438 -35.95 -41.60 -14.60
C ILE A 438 -37.24 -42.44 -14.68
N GLU A 439 -38.22 -42.00 -15.47
CA GLU A 439 -39.49 -42.72 -15.69
C GLU A 439 -39.25 -44.09 -16.33
N LYS A 440 -38.29 -44.19 -17.27
CA LYS A 440 -37.95 -45.45 -17.95
C LYS A 440 -37.25 -46.48 -17.05
N GLN A 441 -36.55 -46.03 -16.00
CA GLN A 441 -35.86 -46.91 -15.04
C GLN A 441 -36.61 -47.09 -13.71
N SER A 442 -37.81 -46.51 -13.55
CA SER A 442 -38.63 -46.60 -12.32
C SER A 442 -37.91 -46.14 -11.04
N ILE A 443 -37.05 -45.11 -11.14
CA ILE A 443 -36.22 -44.65 -10.01
C ILE A 443 -36.94 -43.51 -9.27
N ASN A 444 -36.91 -43.52 -7.94
CA ASN A 444 -37.48 -42.43 -7.16
C ASN A 444 -36.60 -41.18 -7.27
N TYR A 445 -37.23 -40.05 -7.55
CA TYR A 445 -36.57 -38.77 -7.73
C TYR A 445 -35.71 -38.33 -6.51
N ASN A 446 -36.08 -38.76 -5.31
CA ASN A 446 -35.35 -38.45 -4.08
C ASN A 446 -34.02 -39.21 -3.94
N ASP A 447 -33.77 -40.24 -4.76
CA ASP A 447 -32.55 -41.06 -4.69
C ASP A 447 -31.40 -40.52 -5.55
N LEU A 448 -31.60 -39.36 -6.20
CA LEU A 448 -30.61 -38.69 -7.04
C LEU A 448 -29.71 -37.77 -6.23
N LEU A 449 -28.39 -37.96 -6.36
CA LEU A 449 -27.39 -37.12 -5.73
C LEU A 449 -26.52 -36.45 -6.80
N PHE A 450 -26.44 -35.12 -6.74
CA PHE A 450 -25.64 -34.31 -7.66
C PHE A 450 -24.34 -33.94 -6.96
N LYS A 451 -23.20 -34.33 -7.52
CA LYS A 451 -21.88 -33.93 -7.03
C LYS A 451 -21.24 -33.02 -8.07
N PHE A 452 -20.86 -31.82 -7.62
CA PHE A 452 -20.06 -30.91 -8.42
C PHE A 452 -18.58 -31.20 -8.16
N GLU A 453 -17.83 -31.54 -9.21
CA GLU A 453 -16.39 -31.72 -9.11
C GLU A 453 -15.68 -30.62 -9.90
N LYS A 454 -14.88 -29.84 -9.18
CA LYS A 454 -14.10 -28.74 -9.72
C LYS A 454 -12.82 -29.31 -10.32
N MET A 455 -12.76 -29.43 -11.64
CA MET A 455 -11.57 -29.94 -12.34
C MET A 455 -10.83 -28.80 -13.04
N ARG A 456 -9.50 -28.94 -13.17
CA ARG A 456 -8.59 -27.88 -13.64
C ARG A 456 -8.87 -27.36 -15.06
N GLN A 457 -9.73 -28.01 -15.85
CA GLN A 457 -10.01 -27.63 -17.23
C GLN A 457 -11.47 -27.25 -17.48
N VAL A 458 -12.45 -27.97 -16.91
CA VAL A 458 -13.89 -27.62 -16.95
C VAL A 458 -14.55 -28.16 -15.67
N ASP A 459 -15.38 -27.36 -15.02
CA ASP A 459 -16.18 -27.81 -13.88
C ASP A 459 -17.23 -28.82 -14.37
N THR A 460 -17.25 -30.01 -13.77
CA THR A 460 -18.05 -31.15 -14.24
C THR A 460 -19.12 -31.50 -13.20
N MET A 461 -20.36 -31.70 -13.63
CA MET A 461 -21.43 -32.15 -12.74
C MET A 461 -21.67 -33.65 -12.93
N HIS A 462 -21.71 -34.38 -11.82
CA HIS A 462 -21.94 -35.82 -11.82
C HIS A 462 -23.27 -36.15 -11.14
N ILE A 463 -24.07 -36.97 -11.81
CA ILE A 463 -25.35 -37.46 -11.29
C ILE A 463 -25.16 -38.91 -10.84
N TYR A 464 -25.45 -39.17 -9.57
CA TYR A 464 -25.37 -40.48 -8.95
C TYR A 464 -26.76 -40.94 -8.52
N ILE A 465 -26.96 -42.26 -8.51
CA ILE A 465 -28.16 -42.89 -7.97
C ILE A 465 -27.77 -43.69 -6.73
N GLN A 466 -28.49 -43.44 -5.64
CA GLN A 466 -28.37 -44.18 -4.40
C GLN A 466 -29.07 -45.54 -4.55
N ARG A 467 -28.34 -46.64 -4.37
CA ARG A 467 -28.98 -47.96 -4.22
C ARG A 467 -29.27 -48.20 -2.73
N ASP A 468 -30.46 -48.72 -2.45
CA ASP A 468 -30.90 -49.30 -1.18
C ASP A 468 -31.44 -48.36 -0.07
N GLY A 469 -31.78 -47.09 -0.38
CA GLY A 469 -32.63 -46.24 0.49
C GLY A 469 -32.13 -45.96 1.92
N ARG A 470 -30.85 -46.18 2.24
CA ARG A 470 -30.26 -45.98 3.58
C ARG A 470 -29.38 -44.71 3.66
N ARG A 471 -29.36 -44.06 4.83
CA ARG A 471 -28.67 -42.77 5.10
C ARG A 471 -27.21 -42.69 4.59
N PRO A 472 -26.72 -41.47 4.25
CA PRO A 472 -25.62 -41.23 3.30
C PRO A 472 -24.21 -41.67 3.73
N SER A 473 -23.99 -42.03 4.99
CA SER A 473 -22.64 -42.18 5.52
C SER A 473 -21.95 -43.50 5.18
N ASN A 474 -22.65 -44.49 4.62
CA ASN A 474 -22.10 -45.83 4.30
C ASN A 474 -22.72 -46.43 3.02
N VAL A 475 -22.66 -45.74 1.88
CA VAL A 475 -23.30 -46.22 0.61
C VAL A 475 -22.31 -46.24 -0.55
N SER A 476 -22.45 -47.26 -1.39
CA SER A 476 -21.79 -47.45 -2.70
C SER A 476 -22.62 -46.78 -3.79
N PHE A 477 -22.01 -45.89 -4.59
CA PHE A 477 -22.70 -45.14 -5.65
C PHE A 477 -22.24 -45.59 -7.03
N THR A 478 -23.17 -45.67 -7.98
CA THR A 478 -22.84 -45.86 -9.41
C THR A 478 -23.09 -44.55 -10.16
N LYS A 479 -22.09 -44.05 -10.89
CA LYS A 479 -22.19 -42.84 -11.70
C LYS A 479 -23.15 -43.10 -12.85
N LEU A 480 -24.22 -42.31 -12.93
CA LEU A 480 -25.22 -42.45 -13.99
C LEU A 480 -24.75 -41.74 -15.26
N ARG A 481 -24.23 -40.52 -15.12
CA ARG A 481 -23.81 -39.68 -16.25
C ARG A 481 -22.81 -38.59 -15.82
N SER A 482 -21.98 -38.16 -16.76
CA SER A 482 -21.12 -36.96 -16.65
C SER A 482 -21.65 -35.90 -17.60
N LEU A 483 -21.79 -34.67 -17.13
CA LEU A 483 -22.17 -33.51 -17.95
C LEU A 483 -21.03 -32.49 -17.95
#